data_AF-A0A7Y4Z3I1-F1
#
_entry.id   AF-A0A7Y4Z3I1-F1
#
_cell.length_a   1.000
_cell.length_b   1.000
_cell.length_c   1.000
_cell.angle_alpha   90.00
_cell.angle_beta   90.00
_cell.angle_gamma   90.00
#
_symmetry.space_group_name_H-M   'P 1'
#
loop_
_entity.id
_entity.type
_entity.pdbx_description
1 polymer ?
#
loop_
_entity_poly.entity_id
_entity_poly.type
_entity_poly.pdbx_seq_one_letter_code
_entity_poly.pdbx_strand_id
1 'polypeptide(L)' 'MFRIEEDIEYDIEYPVINYPTKVKSMSFDKNAIIQGKLVGIKGQYLIFDEGNVINIRNYSGYQVEIN' A
#
# COMPACT_ATOMS: atom_id res chain seq x y z
N MET A 1 -8.90 17.21 -4.20
CA MET A 1 -8.87 16.79 -2.79
C MET A 1 -10.17 16.05 -2.52
N PHE A 2 -10.14 14.76 -2.25
CA PHE A 2 -11.35 14.01 -1.88
C PHE A 2 -11.72 14.42 -0.46
N ARG A 3 -12.91 15.02 -0.29
CA ARG A 3 -13.45 15.40 1.01
C ARG A 3 -14.68 14.54 1.25
N ILE A 4 -14.66 13.80 2.34
CA ILE A 4 -15.80 13.00 2.77
C ILE A 4 -16.72 13.94 3.55
N GLU A 5 -17.94 14.13 3.07
CA GLU A 5 -18.90 15.11 3.64
C GLU A 5 -19.69 14.55 4.84
N GLU A 6 -19.83 13.23 4.94
CA GLU A 6 -20.60 12.54 5.98
C GLU A 6 -19.80 11.39 6.60
N ASP A 7 -20.03 11.11 7.89
CA ASP A 7 -19.42 9.99 8.63
C ASP A 7 -20.10 8.67 8.27
N ILE A 8 -19.93 8.26 7.01
CA ILE A 8 -20.43 7.01 6.45
C ILE A 8 -19.26 6.05 6.21
N GLU A 9 -19.46 4.79 6.59
CA GLU A 9 -18.48 3.73 6.35
C GLU A 9 -18.45 3.39 4.85
N TYR A 10 -17.27 3.43 4.25
CA TYR A 10 -17.06 3.08 2.85
C TYR A 10 -16.33 1.75 2.73
N ASP A 11 -17.00 0.78 2.11
CA ASP A 11 -16.33 -0.44 1.65
C ASP A 11 -15.63 -0.17 0.32
N ILE A 12 -14.30 -0.23 0.34
CA ILE A 12 -13.47 -0.07 -0.85
C ILE A 12 -12.91 -1.45 -1.23
N GLU A 13 -13.53 -2.07 -2.23
CA GLU A 13 -12.95 -3.22 -2.91
C GLU A 13 -11.95 -2.75 -3.96
N TYR A 14 -10.69 -2.63 -3.56
CA TYR A 14 -9.61 -2.44 -4.53
C TYR A 14 -9.16 -3.79 -5.09
N PRO A 15 -9.08 -3.96 -6.42
CA PRO A 15 -8.76 -5.26 -7.00
C PRO A 15 -7.36 -5.73 -6.60
N VAL A 16 -7.28 -6.94 -6.06
CA VAL A 16 -6.01 -7.66 -5.91
C VAL A 16 -5.89 -8.59 -7.11
N ILE A 17 -5.05 -8.20 -8.08
CA ILE A 17 -4.85 -8.95 -9.32
C ILE A 17 -4.22 -10.31 -9.01
N ASN A 18 -3.23 -10.32 -8.12
CA ASN A 18 -2.56 -11.53 -7.67
C ASN A 18 -2.14 -11.40 -6.21
N TYR A 19 -2.47 -12.42 -5.42
CA TYR A 19 -1.92 -12.54 -4.07
C TYR A 19 -0.50 -13.12 -4.13
N PRO A 20 0.45 -12.57 -3.37
CA PRO A 20 1.81 -13.07 -3.36
C PRO A 20 1.84 -14.47 -2.74
N THR A 21 2.43 -15.45 -3.44
CA THR A 21 2.64 -16.80 -2.91
C THR A 21 3.62 -16.80 -1.73
N LYS A 22 4.56 -15.85 -1.73
CA LYS A 22 5.48 -15.56 -0.63
C LYS A 22 5.63 -14.04 -0.49
N VAL A 23 5.47 -13.56 0.73
CA VAL A 23 5.59 -12.12 1.04
C VAL A 23 7.06 -11.73 1.20
N LYS A 24 7.47 -10.69 0.47
CA LYS A 24 8.73 -9.97 0.66
C LYS A 24 8.41 -8.59 1.23
N SER A 25 8.69 -8.39 2.51
CA SER A 25 8.42 -7.12 3.18
C SER A 25 9.42 -6.05 2.71
N MET A 26 8.88 -4.94 2.19
CA MET A 26 9.65 -3.74 1.87
C MET A 26 9.60 -2.76 3.05
N SER A 27 10.69 -2.00 3.25
CA SER A 27 10.72 -0.93 4.25
C SER A 27 11.51 0.27 3.76
N PHE A 28 10.98 1.47 4.05
CA PHE A 28 11.69 2.73 3.85
C PHE A 28 12.97 2.84 4.70
N ASP A 29 13.05 2.15 5.84
CA ASP A 29 14.27 2.11 6.68
C ASP A 29 15.43 1.39 5.99
N LYS A 30 15.11 0.42 5.12
CA LYS A 30 16.11 -0.37 4.37
C LYS A 30 16.40 0.24 3.01
N ASN A 31 15.35 0.76 2.35
CA ASN A 31 15.42 1.38 1.04
C ASN A 31 14.53 2.61 1.04
N ALA A 32 15.13 3.81 1.03
CA ALA A 32 14.38 5.07 1.03
C ALA A 32 13.46 5.27 -0.18
N ILE A 33 13.70 4.52 -1.26
CA ILE A 33 12.90 4.52 -2.48
C ILE A 33 12.27 3.14 -2.67
N ILE A 34 10.95 3.13 -2.85
CA ILE A 34 10.17 1.93 -3.16
C ILE A 34 9.58 2.12 -4.54
N GLN A 35 9.83 1.15 -5.41
CA GLN A 35 9.33 1.12 -6.78
C GLN A 35 8.81 -0.29 -7.08
N GLY A 36 7.78 -0.36 -7.90
CA GLY A 36 7.15 -1.60 -8.32
C GLY A 36 5.77 -1.34 -8.91
N LYS A 37 5.20 -2.35 -9.57
CA LYS A 37 3.82 -2.25 -10.08
C LYS A 37 2.86 -2.57 -8.95
N LEU A 38 2.01 -1.61 -8.55
CA LEU A 38 0.94 -1.89 -7.58
C LEU A 38 -0.06 -2.88 -8.20
N VAL A 39 -0.18 -4.07 -7.60
CA VAL A 39 -1.05 -5.16 -8.07
C VAL A 39 -2.18 -5.48 -7.10
N GLY A 40 -2.22 -4.86 -5.93
CA GLY A 40 -3.32 -4.99 -4.99
C GLY A 40 -3.17 -4.12 -3.75
N ILE A 41 -4.29 -3.94 -3.05
CA ILE A 41 -4.35 -3.29 -1.74
C ILE A 41 -5.17 -4.20 -0.82
N LYS A 42 -4.68 -4.46 0.39
CA LYS A 42 -5.41 -5.23 1.40
C LYS A 42 -5.31 -4.54 2.75
N GLY A 43 -6.34 -3.80 3.13
CA GLY A 43 -6.30 -2.96 4.33
C GLY A 43 -5.10 -2.00 4.29
N GLN A 44 -4.23 -2.08 5.30
CA GLN A 44 -3.01 -1.26 5.40
C GLN A 44 -1.82 -1.75 4.56
N TYR A 45 -2.01 -2.75 3.70
CA TYR A 45 -0.93 -3.32 2.90
C TYR A 45 -1.06 -2.93 1.44
N LEU A 46 -0.01 -2.32 0.88
CA LEU A 46 0.14 -2.17 -0.57
C LEU A 46 0.95 -3.36 -1.09
N ILE A 47 0.42 -4.01 -2.13
CA ILE A 47 1.00 -5.22 -2.73
C ILE A 47 1.53 -4.83 -4.11
N PHE A 48 2.82 -5.06 -4.31
CA PHE A 48 3.50 -4.87 -5.58
C PHE A 48 3.80 -6.23 -6.25
N ASP A 49 4.30 -6.16 -7.47
CA ASP A 49 4.81 -7.31 -8.21
C ASP A 49 5.92 -8.09 -7.46
N GLU A 50 6.18 -9.31 -7.92
CA GLU A 50 7.22 -10.21 -7.39
C GLU A 50 7.11 -10.58 -5.90
N GLY A 51 5.94 -10.36 -5.31
CA GLY A 51 5.67 -10.66 -3.91
C GLY A 51 6.03 -9.55 -2.94
N ASN A 52 6.40 -8.37 -3.44
CA ASN A 52 6.75 -7.21 -2.64
C ASN A 52 5.52 -6.62 -1.94
N VAL A 53 5.61 -6.40 -0.64
CA VAL A 53 4.50 -5.86 0.17
C VAL A 53 5.05 -4.83 1.15
N ILE A 54 4.35 -3.71 1.27
CA ILE A 54 4.62 -2.71 2.30
C ILE A 54 3.40 -2.53 3.19
N ASN A 55 3.63 -2.43 4.51
CA ASN A 55 2.61 -2.00 5.45
C ASN A 55 2.74 -0.49 5.65
N ILE A 56 1.78 0.28 5.15
CA ILE A 56 1.83 1.75 5.21
C ILE A 56 1.64 2.29 6.63
N ARG A 57 1.02 1.53 7.55
CA ARG A 57 0.85 1.94 8.95
C ARG A 57 2.19 2.14 9.66
N ASN A 58 3.22 1.38 9.27
CA ASN A 58 4.57 1.48 9.83
C ASN A 58 5.21 2.86 9.58
N TYR A 59 4.69 3.62 8.60
CA TYR A 59 5.23 4.91 8.18
C TYR A 59 4.26 6.05 8.49
N SER A 60 3.42 5.88 9.51
CA SER A 60 2.64 6.99 10.05
C SER A 60 3.60 8.11 10.51
N GLY A 61 3.41 9.31 9.96
CA GLY A 61 4.28 10.47 10.21
C GLY A 61 5.43 10.68 9.21
N TYR A 62 5.63 9.76 8.26
CA TYR A 62 6.58 9.99 7.16
C TYR A 62 5.97 10.96 6.14
N GLN A 63 6.77 11.88 5.64
CA GLN A 63 6.45 12.60 4.40
C GLN A 63 6.95 11.76 3.24
N VAL A 64 6.03 11.27 2.41
CA VAL A 64 6.33 10.50 1.21
C VAL A 64 5.86 11.27 -0.02
N GLU A 65 6.61 11.14 -1.11
CA GLU A 65 6.26 11.70 -2.41
C GLU A 65 5.96 10.54 -3.38
N ILE A 66 4.86 10.66 -4.13
CA ILE A 66 4.48 9.72 -5.17
C ILE A 66 4.63 10.47 -6.50
N ASN A 67 5.40 9.88 -7.43
CA ASN A 67 5.59 10.41 -8.78
C ASN A 67 4.59 9.80 -9.77
#